data_AF-A0A073KBY7-F1
#
_entry.id   AF-A0A073KBY7-F1
#
_cell.length_a   1.000
_cell.length_b   1.000
_cell.length_c   1.000
_cell.angle_alpha   90.00
_cell.angle_beta   90.00
_cell.angle_gamma   90.00
#
_symmetry.space_group_name_H-M   'P 1'
#
loop_
_entity.id
_entity.type
_entity.pdbx_description
1 polymer ?
#
loop_
_entity_poly.entity_id
_entity_poly.type
_entity_poly.pdbx_seq_one_letter_code
_entity_poly.pdbx_strand_id
1 'polypeptide(L)'
;MAIKKTRANFHNGTDYDTFHYETQAGQVKIMGASGIVSDFDEMFLKGKLLQGINLNTIKDNGLYRVKGCTNAPSGMVATTVYLMKVDTVDTVVLQTFYDHTGNDTHQRAIVGSTIGTWSAGGKATNDAIADINKNVGSLTSLKTTVKTSIVNAVNEVQTEVDGLQTQVTSNDADIAKLKSDMTSHNHDSSYLKLSGGSLTGSVSVANNKSFFGKNTGGTDLNIGKVTTSNDVVLGDTKAKTIIHTNTKKMLIFNDGEYNHSVWHTGNVGAESGLDADKLDGLQASSFARVDVEPNFKENLIMTQGKDIILRAPAGSMNSGDLVFAEGGNGEIGRVFVNESGSLVMRSQYYGDMKVRYDGVITSEHGMEFNSKTKETDLKFRADDNDRGMGFYMNNNTRQMGLYDWHNDRFFFATDRNESSVHFFNQIKIQGKRLHIRSDAPSGASVGDVWIQV
;
A
#
# COMPACT_ATOMS: atom_id res chain seq x y z
N MET A 1 -3.04 120.29 -52.73
CA MET A 1 -4.02 120.91 -51.79
C MET A 1 -4.39 122.27 -52.35
N ALA A 2 -5.68 122.61 -52.45
CA ALA A 2 -6.13 123.89 -53.00
C ALA A 2 -6.98 124.63 -51.96
N ILE A 3 -6.68 125.90 -51.70
CA ILE A 3 -7.35 126.71 -50.67
C ILE A 3 -8.24 127.76 -51.36
N LYS A 4 -9.55 127.62 -51.24
CA LYS A 4 -10.50 128.37 -52.09
C LYS A 4 -11.07 129.65 -51.43
N LYS A 5 -10.91 129.79 -50.11
CA LYS A 5 -11.20 131.01 -49.34
C LYS A 5 -10.25 131.05 -48.14
N THR A 6 -9.34 131.99 -48.15
CA THR A 6 -8.42 132.28 -47.04
C THR A 6 -8.77 133.63 -46.47
N ARG A 7 -8.78 133.76 -45.14
CA ARG A 7 -8.68 135.08 -44.53
C ARG A 7 -7.20 135.42 -44.52
N ALA A 8 -6.80 136.33 -45.40
CA ALA A 8 -5.44 136.85 -45.42
C ALA A 8 -5.35 137.89 -44.30
N ASN A 9 -4.71 137.52 -43.19
CA ASN A 9 -4.42 138.46 -42.12
C ASN A 9 -3.10 139.16 -42.51
N PHE A 10 -3.19 140.46 -42.77
CA PHE A 10 -2.03 141.30 -43.09
C PHE A 10 -1.41 141.81 -41.79
N HIS A 11 -0.17 141.41 -41.53
CA HIS A 11 0.61 141.91 -40.41
C HIS A 11 1.74 142.77 -40.97
N ASN A 12 1.61 144.10 -40.83
CA ASN A 12 2.63 145.05 -41.23
C ASN A 12 3.56 145.31 -40.05
N GLY A 13 4.64 144.53 -39.99
CA GLY A 13 5.61 144.54 -38.90
C GLY A 13 6.97 144.07 -39.38
N THR A 14 7.65 144.99 -40.06
CA THR A 14 9.12 145.13 -40.27
C THR A 14 9.89 143.86 -40.64
N ASP A 15 9.84 143.52 -41.92
CA ASP A 15 10.99 143.59 -42.85
C ASP A 15 10.60 142.96 -44.21
N TYR A 16 9.54 142.14 -44.22
CA TYR A 16 8.74 141.80 -45.41
C TYR A 16 7.27 141.64 -45.03
N ASP A 17 6.38 142.11 -45.90
CA ASP A 17 4.94 141.88 -45.79
C ASP A 17 4.65 140.38 -45.89
N THR A 18 4.32 139.74 -44.76
CA THR A 18 4.01 138.30 -44.70
C THR A 18 2.50 138.11 -44.63
N PHE A 19 1.94 137.44 -45.63
CA PHE A 19 0.54 137.04 -45.62
C PHE A 19 0.36 135.72 -44.89
N HIS A 20 -0.28 135.74 -43.72
CA HIS A 20 -0.77 134.52 -43.07
C HIS A 20 -2.17 134.21 -43.58
N TYR A 21 -2.33 132.99 -44.09
CA TYR A 21 -3.61 132.50 -44.59
C TYR A 21 -4.19 131.51 -43.59
N GLU A 22 -5.16 131.98 -42.80
CA GLU A 22 -5.97 131.10 -41.97
C GLU A 22 -7.16 130.62 -42.77
N THR A 23 -7.43 129.32 -42.68
CA THR A 23 -8.56 128.69 -43.35
C THR A 23 -9.09 127.56 -42.48
N GLN A 24 -10.41 127.35 -42.52
CA GLN A 24 -11.03 126.24 -41.81
C GLN A 24 -10.68 124.93 -42.53
N ALA A 25 -10.45 123.86 -41.78
CA ALA A 25 -10.05 122.55 -42.33
C ALA A 25 -10.97 122.08 -43.48
N GLY A 26 -12.29 122.29 -43.39
CA GLY A 26 -13.24 121.94 -44.46
C GLY A 26 -13.13 122.77 -45.75
N GLN A 27 -12.46 123.92 -45.71
CA GLN A 27 -12.21 124.77 -46.88
C GLN A 27 -10.94 124.38 -47.64
N VAL A 28 -10.12 123.50 -47.07
CA VAL A 28 -8.91 123.03 -47.70
C VAL A 28 -9.20 121.77 -48.51
N LYS A 29 -9.21 121.91 -49.84
CA LYS A 29 -9.61 120.84 -50.74
C LYS A 29 -8.43 119.93 -51.08
N ILE A 30 -8.67 118.63 -50.97
CA ILE A 30 -7.76 117.58 -51.39
C ILE A 30 -8.08 117.26 -52.85
N MET A 31 -7.06 117.32 -53.70
CA MET A 31 -7.20 117.04 -55.12
C MET A 31 -6.58 115.68 -55.40
N GLY A 32 -7.34 114.83 -56.09
CA GLY A 32 -6.85 113.62 -56.74
C GLY A 32 -6.67 113.86 -58.24
N ALA A 33 -6.27 112.81 -58.96
CA ALA A 33 -5.94 112.88 -60.39
C ALA A 33 -7.09 113.40 -61.28
N SER A 34 -8.34 113.23 -60.86
CA SER A 34 -9.56 113.58 -61.61
C SER A 34 -10.36 114.75 -61.02
N GLY A 35 -9.80 115.48 -60.04
CA GLY A 35 -10.41 116.67 -59.46
C GLY A 35 -10.41 116.68 -57.92
N ILE A 36 -11.28 117.48 -57.32
CA ILE A 36 -11.42 117.55 -55.86
C ILE A 36 -12.01 116.23 -55.35
N VAL A 37 -11.27 115.52 -54.50
CA VAL A 37 -11.67 114.22 -53.93
C VAL A 37 -12.34 114.39 -52.56
N SER A 38 -11.91 115.34 -51.73
CA SER A 38 -12.48 115.64 -50.41
C SER A 38 -11.91 116.95 -49.85
N ASP A 39 -12.03 117.19 -48.54
CA ASP A 39 -11.33 118.23 -47.80
C ASP A 39 -10.58 117.67 -46.60
N PHE A 40 -9.73 118.51 -46.00
CA PHE A 40 -8.83 118.10 -44.93
C PHE A 40 -9.58 117.64 -43.66
N ASP A 41 -10.68 118.32 -43.30
CA ASP A 41 -11.51 117.94 -42.15
C ASP A 41 -12.13 116.56 -42.34
N GLU A 42 -12.69 116.30 -43.52
CA GLU A 42 -13.31 115.03 -43.85
C GLU A 42 -12.28 113.90 -43.99
N MET A 43 -11.21 114.08 -44.75
CA MET A 43 -10.32 112.97 -45.11
C MET A 43 -9.24 112.63 -44.07
N PHE A 44 -8.91 113.55 -43.15
CA PHE A 44 -7.84 113.32 -42.16
C PHE A 44 -8.27 113.46 -40.70
N LEU A 45 -9.37 114.17 -40.39
CA LEU A 45 -9.83 114.34 -39.01
C LEU A 45 -11.06 113.48 -38.69
N LYS A 46 -12.14 113.63 -39.47
CA LYS A 46 -13.43 112.95 -39.21
C LYS A 46 -13.57 111.60 -39.91
N GLY A 47 -12.82 111.40 -40.98
CA GLY A 47 -12.91 110.25 -41.87
C GLY A 47 -14.02 110.41 -42.91
N LYS A 48 -13.67 110.26 -44.19
CA LYS A 48 -14.61 110.39 -45.31
C LYS A 48 -15.61 109.25 -45.30
N LEU A 49 -16.91 109.57 -45.38
CA LEU A 49 -17.95 108.55 -45.42
C LEU A 49 -17.97 107.85 -46.79
N LEU A 50 -17.74 106.54 -46.78
CA LEU A 50 -17.88 105.66 -47.93
C LEU A 50 -19.02 104.70 -47.66
N GLN A 51 -20.07 104.76 -48.49
CA GLN A 51 -21.25 103.93 -48.32
C GLN A 51 -21.54 103.12 -49.59
N GLY A 52 -21.69 101.80 -49.46
CA GLY A 52 -22.05 100.94 -50.60
C GLY A 52 -20.94 100.76 -51.66
N ILE A 53 -19.72 101.18 -51.35
CA ILE A 53 -18.58 101.14 -52.28
C ILE A 53 -17.77 99.85 -52.11
N ASN A 54 -17.09 99.41 -53.17
CA ASN A 54 -16.12 98.33 -53.13
C ASN A 54 -14.80 98.80 -52.49
N LEU A 55 -14.40 98.24 -51.35
CA LEU A 55 -13.18 98.66 -50.64
C LEU A 55 -11.88 98.43 -51.42
N ASN A 56 -11.89 97.57 -52.45
CA ASN A 56 -10.71 97.36 -53.30
C ASN A 56 -10.34 98.60 -54.12
N THR A 57 -11.29 99.52 -54.35
CA THR A 57 -11.07 100.74 -55.15
C THR A 57 -10.56 101.90 -54.31
N ILE A 58 -10.51 101.77 -52.98
CA ILE A 58 -10.10 102.83 -52.06
C ILE A 58 -8.58 102.77 -51.87
N LYS A 59 -7.87 103.62 -52.62
CA LYS A 59 -6.40 103.64 -52.66
C LYS A 59 -5.79 104.97 -52.25
N ASP A 60 -6.61 106.00 -52.07
CA ASP A 60 -6.11 107.30 -51.66
C ASP A 60 -5.74 107.27 -50.17
N ASN A 61 -4.65 107.96 -49.83
CA ASN A 61 -4.19 108.07 -48.45
C ASN A 61 -5.20 108.87 -47.62
N GLY A 62 -5.64 108.32 -46.48
CA GLY A 62 -6.59 109.02 -45.62
C GLY A 62 -7.32 108.14 -44.61
N LEU A 63 -8.15 108.81 -43.83
CA LEU A 63 -9.07 108.22 -42.87
C LEU A 63 -10.46 108.11 -43.51
N TYR A 64 -11.10 106.95 -43.33
CA TYR A 64 -12.38 106.64 -43.93
C TYR A 64 -13.35 106.07 -42.89
N ARG A 65 -14.60 106.46 -43.03
CA ARG A 65 -15.74 105.87 -42.32
C ARG A 65 -16.49 105.01 -43.32
N VAL A 66 -16.46 103.70 -43.14
CA VAL A 66 -16.98 102.75 -44.14
C VAL A 66 -18.27 102.12 -43.63
N LYS A 67 -19.29 102.07 -44.49
CA LYS A 67 -20.62 101.54 -44.16
C LYS A 67 -21.22 100.75 -45.32
N GLY A 68 -21.61 99.50 -45.10
CA GLY A 68 -22.26 98.67 -46.13
C GLY A 68 -21.41 98.49 -47.40
N CYS A 69 -20.08 98.54 -47.28
CA CYS A 69 -19.15 98.39 -48.39
C CYS A 69 -18.93 96.91 -48.76
N THR A 70 -18.61 96.63 -50.01
CA THR A 70 -18.25 95.26 -50.48
C THR A 70 -16.74 95.02 -50.41
N ASN A 71 -16.32 93.75 -50.34
CA ASN A 71 -14.92 93.33 -50.12
C ASN A 71 -14.31 93.82 -48.79
N ALA A 72 -15.16 94.02 -47.79
CA ALA A 72 -14.76 94.22 -46.41
C ALA A 72 -14.43 92.88 -45.73
N PRO A 73 -13.68 92.87 -44.61
CA PRO A 73 -13.45 91.67 -43.81
C PRO A 73 -14.75 90.92 -43.48
N SER A 74 -14.66 89.59 -43.39
CA SER A 74 -15.81 88.73 -43.04
C SER A 74 -16.32 89.04 -41.64
N GLY A 75 -17.64 89.10 -41.46
CA GLY A 75 -18.26 89.38 -40.16
C GLY A 75 -18.80 90.81 -40.00
N MET A 76 -18.64 91.68 -41.01
CA MET A 76 -19.16 93.04 -40.92
C MET A 76 -20.67 93.14 -41.02
N VAL A 77 -21.21 93.90 -40.08
CA VAL A 77 -22.61 94.32 -40.08
C VAL A 77 -22.79 95.51 -41.03
N ALA A 78 -23.60 95.35 -42.09
CA ALA A 78 -23.78 96.35 -43.14
C ALA A 78 -24.33 97.72 -42.66
N THR A 79 -25.03 97.75 -41.53
CA THR A 79 -25.64 98.97 -40.96
C THR A 79 -24.68 99.80 -40.10
N THR A 80 -23.57 99.20 -39.65
CA THR A 80 -22.59 99.81 -38.76
C THR A 80 -21.56 100.62 -39.54
N VAL A 81 -21.09 101.73 -38.96
CA VAL A 81 -19.96 102.50 -39.48
C VAL A 81 -18.69 102.01 -38.80
N TYR A 82 -17.69 101.71 -39.60
CA TYR A 82 -16.36 101.32 -39.12
C TYR A 82 -15.32 102.33 -39.57
N LEU A 83 -14.15 102.26 -38.92
CA LEU A 83 -13.02 103.10 -39.28
C LEU A 83 -12.06 102.30 -40.16
N MET A 84 -11.62 102.89 -41.25
CA MET A 84 -10.56 102.35 -42.09
C MET A 84 -9.53 103.44 -42.32
N LYS A 85 -8.27 103.14 -42.00
CA LYS A 85 -7.13 103.95 -42.37
C LYS A 85 -6.49 103.35 -43.62
N VAL A 86 -6.18 104.21 -44.57
CA VAL A 86 -5.46 103.83 -45.78
C VAL A 86 -4.16 104.61 -45.80
N ASP A 87 -3.06 103.87 -45.72
CA ASP A 87 -1.71 104.39 -45.86
C ASP A 87 -1.19 104.03 -47.25
N THR A 88 -0.96 105.02 -48.10
CA THR A 88 -0.54 104.82 -49.49
C THR A 88 0.81 105.45 -49.76
N VAL A 89 1.74 104.66 -50.28
CA VAL A 89 3.05 105.10 -50.75
C VAL A 89 3.27 104.51 -52.14
N ASP A 90 3.32 105.37 -53.15
CA ASP A 90 3.44 105.00 -54.57
C ASP A 90 2.38 103.96 -55.00
N THR A 91 2.77 102.73 -55.36
CA THR A 91 1.86 101.67 -55.82
C THR A 91 1.34 100.76 -54.70
N VAL A 92 1.80 100.95 -53.46
CA VAL A 92 1.45 100.12 -52.30
C VAL A 92 0.44 100.85 -51.42
N VAL A 93 -0.64 100.16 -51.10
CA VAL A 93 -1.74 100.64 -50.26
C VAL A 93 -1.93 99.65 -49.11
N LEU A 94 -1.75 100.11 -47.87
CA LEU A 94 -2.09 99.35 -46.67
C LEU A 94 -3.45 99.82 -46.17
N GLN A 95 -4.42 98.93 -46.19
CA GLN A 95 -5.71 99.18 -45.56
C GLN A 95 -5.70 98.55 -44.17
N THR A 96 -5.83 99.40 -43.15
CA THR A 96 -6.07 98.98 -41.77
C THR A 96 -7.52 99.27 -41.42
N PHE A 97 -8.27 98.21 -41.19
CA PHE A 97 -9.67 98.25 -40.83
C PHE A 97 -9.82 97.98 -39.34
N TYR A 98 -10.51 98.87 -38.63
CA TYR A 98 -10.74 98.75 -37.20
C TYR A 98 -12.18 98.28 -36.96
N ASP A 99 -12.33 97.01 -36.59
CA ASP A 99 -13.62 96.43 -36.20
C ASP A 99 -13.82 96.60 -34.69
N HIS A 100 -14.52 97.67 -34.31
CA HIS A 100 -14.89 97.91 -32.91
C HIS A 100 -15.97 96.96 -32.39
N THR A 101 -16.72 96.28 -33.27
CA THR A 101 -17.78 95.35 -32.88
C THR A 101 -17.23 93.97 -32.52
N GLY A 102 -16.27 93.48 -33.30
CA GLY A 102 -15.48 92.28 -33.01
C GLY A 102 -14.27 92.55 -32.09
N ASN A 103 -13.99 93.83 -31.81
CA ASN A 103 -12.78 94.30 -31.11
C ASN A 103 -11.49 93.76 -31.74
N ASP A 104 -11.44 93.78 -33.07
CA ASP A 104 -10.36 93.21 -33.88
C ASP A 104 -9.85 94.23 -34.89
N THR A 105 -8.65 94.01 -35.42
CA THR A 105 -8.08 94.82 -36.50
C THR A 105 -7.83 93.92 -37.70
N HIS A 106 -8.32 94.32 -38.86
CA HIS A 106 -8.02 93.62 -40.09
C HIS A 106 -7.09 94.45 -40.94
N GLN A 107 -6.05 93.81 -41.46
CA GLN A 107 -5.10 94.44 -42.35
C GLN A 107 -5.01 93.70 -43.66
N ARG A 108 -4.85 94.46 -44.75
CA ARG A 108 -4.46 93.90 -46.04
C ARG A 108 -3.64 94.91 -46.82
N ALA A 109 -2.75 94.39 -47.65
CA ALA A 109 -2.04 95.18 -48.65
C ALA A 109 -2.73 95.07 -50.02
N ILE A 110 -2.73 96.17 -50.77
CA ILE A 110 -3.06 96.22 -52.19
C ILE A 110 -1.83 96.78 -52.90
N VAL A 111 -1.27 96.04 -53.86
CA VAL A 111 -0.04 96.43 -54.59
C VAL A 111 -0.36 96.47 -56.07
N GLY A 112 -0.33 97.67 -56.67
CA GLY A 112 -0.77 97.87 -58.05
C GLY A 112 -2.22 97.43 -58.27
N SER A 113 -2.42 96.37 -59.05
CA SER A 113 -3.73 95.73 -59.30
C SER A 113 -4.03 94.51 -58.43
N THR A 114 -3.05 93.98 -57.68
CA THR A 114 -3.22 92.78 -56.83
C THR A 114 -3.84 93.17 -55.48
N ILE A 115 -4.95 92.52 -55.11
CA ILE A 115 -5.66 92.73 -53.85
C ILE A 115 -5.30 91.61 -52.86
N GLY A 116 -4.67 91.93 -51.75
CA GLY A 116 -4.40 90.97 -50.67
C GLY A 116 -5.67 90.57 -49.90
N THR A 117 -5.63 89.39 -49.27
CA THR A 117 -6.68 88.94 -48.37
C THR A 117 -6.64 89.71 -47.05
N TRP A 118 -7.78 89.81 -46.37
CA TRP A 118 -7.81 90.36 -45.02
C TRP A 118 -7.18 89.39 -44.03
N SER A 119 -6.23 89.88 -43.25
CA SER A 119 -5.63 89.19 -42.13
C SER A 119 -6.14 89.80 -40.83
N ALA A 120 -6.62 88.95 -39.93
CA ALA A 120 -7.06 89.36 -38.59
C ALA A 120 -5.85 89.53 -37.66
N GLY A 121 -5.90 90.55 -36.81
CA GLY A 121 -4.88 90.87 -35.82
C GLY A 121 -5.51 91.52 -34.60
N GLY A 122 -4.99 91.25 -33.41
CA GLY A 122 -5.56 91.73 -32.15
C GLY A 122 -6.27 90.62 -31.39
N LYS A 123 -7.58 90.72 -31.18
CA LYS A 123 -8.34 89.78 -30.33
C LYS A 123 -8.40 88.39 -30.94
N ALA A 124 -8.67 88.27 -32.24
CA ALA A 124 -8.80 86.94 -32.87
C ALA A 124 -7.50 86.13 -32.80
N THR A 125 -6.35 86.79 -32.99
CA THR A 125 -5.04 86.16 -32.82
C THR A 125 -4.79 85.77 -31.36
N ASN A 126 -5.14 86.63 -30.40
CA ASN A 126 -5.00 86.33 -28.98
C ASN A 126 -5.89 85.18 -28.52
N ASP A 127 -7.13 85.12 -29.00
CA ASP A 127 -8.05 84.02 -28.71
C ASP A 127 -7.50 82.70 -29.28
N ALA A 128 -7.00 82.69 -30.52
CA ALA A 128 -6.39 81.51 -31.12
C ALA A 128 -5.16 81.02 -30.33
N ILE A 129 -4.32 81.95 -29.84
CA ILE A 129 -3.19 81.62 -28.97
C ILE A 129 -3.67 81.08 -27.62
N ALA A 130 -4.73 81.66 -27.05
CA ALA A 130 -5.32 81.20 -25.79
C ALA A 130 -5.91 79.79 -25.92
N ASP A 131 -6.57 79.48 -27.03
CA ASP A 131 -7.09 78.15 -27.31
C ASP A 131 -5.97 77.12 -27.49
N ILE A 132 -4.88 77.48 -28.18
CA ILE A 132 -3.69 76.63 -28.26
C ILE A 132 -3.15 76.36 -26.85
N ASN A 133 -2.99 77.39 -26.01
CA ASN A 133 -2.50 77.23 -24.64
C ASN A 133 -3.46 76.41 -23.75
N LYS A 134 -4.77 76.52 -23.95
CA LYS A 134 -5.77 75.74 -23.22
C LYS A 134 -5.72 74.26 -23.60
N ASN A 135 -5.57 73.95 -24.88
CA ASN A 135 -5.53 72.58 -25.38
C ASN A 135 -4.20 71.88 -25.06
N VAL A 136 -3.10 72.63 -25.12
CA VAL A 136 -1.74 72.12 -24.88
C VAL A 136 -1.39 72.11 -23.39
N GLY A 137 -1.98 73.02 -22.60
CA GLY A 137 -1.72 73.17 -21.17
C GLY A 137 -0.33 73.73 -20.86
N SER A 138 0.05 73.71 -19.57
CA SER A 138 1.39 74.13 -19.14
C SER A 138 2.35 72.94 -19.10
N LEU A 139 3.52 73.09 -19.72
CA LEU A 139 4.59 72.10 -19.69
C LEU A 139 5.04 71.73 -18.26
N THR A 140 4.97 72.68 -17.32
CA THR A 140 5.31 72.46 -15.90
C THR A 140 4.33 71.55 -15.18
N SER A 141 3.12 71.37 -15.72
CA SER A 141 2.08 70.55 -15.10
C SER A 141 2.19 69.06 -15.42
N LEU A 142 3.04 68.67 -16.38
CA LEU A 142 3.31 67.27 -16.68
C LEU A 142 4.00 66.60 -15.49
N LYS A 143 3.72 65.32 -15.26
CA LYS A 143 4.35 64.54 -14.17
C LYS A 143 5.70 63.93 -14.55
N THR A 144 6.05 63.96 -15.83
CA THR A 144 7.28 63.42 -16.41
C THR A 144 8.51 64.16 -15.85
N THR A 145 9.65 63.50 -15.78
CA THR A 145 10.91 64.10 -15.29
C THR A 145 11.45 65.11 -16.30
N VAL A 146 11.40 64.78 -17.59
CA VAL A 146 11.84 65.59 -18.72
C VAL A 146 10.68 66.46 -19.20
N LYS A 147 10.83 67.78 -19.03
CA LYS A 147 9.81 68.80 -19.34
C LYS A 147 10.38 69.94 -20.19
N THR A 148 11.31 69.65 -21.09
CA THR A 148 11.87 70.66 -22.01
C THR A 148 10.96 70.91 -23.23
N SER A 149 10.11 69.94 -23.55
CA SER A 149 9.03 70.03 -24.53
C SER A 149 8.00 68.93 -24.25
N ILE A 150 6.80 69.06 -24.83
CA ILE A 150 5.77 68.00 -24.75
C ILE A 150 6.24 66.73 -25.44
N VAL A 151 6.98 66.87 -26.55
CA VAL A 151 7.58 65.74 -27.26
C VAL A 151 8.50 64.94 -26.34
N ASN A 152 9.35 65.63 -25.57
CA ASN A 152 10.28 64.94 -24.68
C ASN A 152 9.56 64.26 -23.50
N ALA A 153 8.52 64.89 -22.95
CA ALA A 153 7.68 64.28 -21.93
C ALA A 153 6.96 63.01 -22.45
N VAL A 154 6.42 63.06 -23.67
CA VAL A 154 5.78 61.90 -24.31
C VAL A 154 6.80 60.78 -24.57
N ASN A 155 7.99 61.11 -25.05
CA ASN A 155 9.05 60.13 -25.30
C ASN A 155 9.56 59.46 -24.01
N GLU A 156 9.59 60.19 -22.88
CA GLU A 156 9.91 59.59 -21.57
C GLU A 156 8.87 58.53 -21.18
N VAL A 157 7.57 58.85 -21.27
CA VAL A 157 6.50 57.90 -20.98
C VAL A 157 6.57 56.68 -21.91
N GLN A 158 6.84 56.88 -23.20
CA GLN A 158 7.01 55.77 -24.15
C GLN A 158 8.15 54.84 -23.74
N THR A 159 9.28 55.41 -23.29
CA THR A 159 10.43 54.63 -22.83
C THR A 159 10.08 53.79 -21.59
N GLU A 160 9.34 54.35 -20.64
CA GLU A 160 8.86 53.60 -19.47
C GLU A 160 7.88 52.48 -19.86
N VAL A 161 6.96 52.74 -20.80
CA VAL A 161 6.01 51.75 -21.32
C VAL A 161 6.73 50.60 -22.03
N ASP A 162 7.72 50.90 -22.87
CA ASP A 162 8.52 49.89 -23.57
C ASP A 162 9.31 49.01 -22.58
N GLY A 163 9.84 49.60 -21.50
CA GLY A 163 10.48 48.89 -20.41
C GLY A 163 9.52 47.94 -19.68
N LEU A 164 8.33 48.41 -19.34
CA LEU A 164 7.28 47.58 -18.71
C LEU A 164 6.84 46.43 -19.62
N GLN A 165 6.66 46.69 -20.92
CA GLN A 165 6.28 45.65 -21.89
C GLN A 165 7.34 44.55 -21.99
N THR A 166 8.62 44.92 -21.94
CA THR A 166 9.74 43.97 -21.92
C THR A 166 9.69 43.10 -20.67
N GLN A 167 9.46 43.70 -19.49
CA GLN A 167 9.36 42.96 -18.23
C GLN A 167 8.17 42.00 -18.20
N VAL A 168 7.00 42.43 -18.69
CA VAL A 168 5.80 41.57 -18.78
C VAL A 168 6.08 40.35 -19.65
N THR A 169 6.72 40.55 -20.80
CA THR A 169 7.11 39.46 -21.72
C THR A 169 8.06 38.47 -21.05
N SER A 170 9.03 38.96 -20.26
CA SER A 170 9.92 38.09 -19.48
C SER A 170 9.16 37.29 -18.42
N ASN A 171 8.28 37.94 -17.67
CA ASN A 171 7.49 37.29 -16.63
C ASN A 171 6.57 36.20 -17.21
N ASP A 172 5.95 36.44 -18.37
CA ASP A 172 5.13 35.44 -19.06
C ASP A 172 5.94 34.20 -19.45
N ALA A 173 7.18 34.39 -19.91
CA ALA A 173 8.09 33.29 -20.21
C ALA A 173 8.48 32.49 -18.95
N ASP A 174 8.80 33.16 -17.85
CA ASP A 174 9.11 32.51 -16.57
C ASP A 174 7.90 31.75 -16.00
N ILE A 175 6.70 32.33 -16.08
CA ILE A 175 5.46 31.67 -15.67
C ILE A 175 5.19 30.42 -16.53
N ALA A 176 5.40 30.51 -17.85
CA ALA A 176 5.25 29.37 -18.74
C ALA A 176 6.25 28.25 -18.39
N LYS A 177 7.50 28.62 -18.08
CA LYS A 177 8.54 27.69 -17.65
C LYS A 177 8.19 27.01 -16.32
N LEU A 178 7.78 27.78 -15.31
CA LEU A 178 7.33 27.25 -14.01
C LEU A 178 6.15 26.28 -14.15
N LYS A 179 5.16 26.62 -14.98
CA LYS A 179 4.03 25.71 -15.27
C LYS A 179 4.50 24.41 -15.92
N SER A 180 5.42 24.49 -16.88
CA SER A 180 6.00 23.33 -17.54
C SER A 180 6.77 22.46 -16.54
N ASP A 181 7.61 23.06 -15.70
CA ASP A 181 8.40 22.33 -14.70
C ASP A 181 7.49 21.65 -13.66
N MET A 182 6.44 22.33 -13.19
CA MET A 182 5.49 21.78 -12.22
C MET A 182 4.60 20.68 -12.80
N THR A 183 4.25 20.76 -14.09
CA THR A 183 3.41 19.74 -14.77
C THR A 183 4.25 18.53 -15.21
N SER A 184 5.51 18.75 -15.60
CA SER A 184 6.44 17.68 -16.00
C SER A 184 7.12 16.99 -14.81
N HIS A 185 7.06 17.58 -13.62
CA HIS A 185 7.53 16.94 -12.39
C HIS A 185 6.63 15.75 -12.01
N ASN A 186 7.11 14.55 -12.35
CA ASN A 186 6.49 13.29 -11.95
C ASN A 186 7.04 12.84 -10.59
N HIS A 187 6.40 13.28 -9.51
CA HIS A 187 6.76 12.84 -8.16
C HIS A 187 6.42 11.37 -7.88
N ASP A 188 5.50 10.76 -8.64
CA ASP A 188 4.97 9.43 -8.34
C ASP A 188 5.73 8.28 -9.02
N SER A 189 6.48 8.52 -10.11
CA SER A 189 7.22 7.44 -10.79
C SER A 189 8.66 7.26 -10.33
N SER A 190 9.25 8.27 -9.70
CA SER A 190 10.69 8.29 -9.41
C SER A 190 11.01 8.21 -7.92
N TYR A 191 10.06 8.49 -7.03
CA TYR A 191 10.31 8.57 -5.58
C TYR A 191 9.23 7.86 -4.77
N LEU A 192 9.66 7.16 -3.71
CA LEU A 192 8.75 6.65 -2.68
C LEU A 192 8.30 7.81 -1.78
N LYS A 193 7.00 7.87 -1.45
CA LYS A 193 6.45 8.90 -0.55
C LYS A 193 7.08 8.77 0.84
N LEU A 194 7.57 9.90 1.39
CA LEU A 194 8.21 9.94 2.71
C LEU A 194 7.20 9.78 3.87
N SER A 195 5.92 10.08 3.63
CA SER A 195 4.84 9.91 4.61
C SER A 195 3.49 9.81 3.91
N GLY A 196 2.65 8.87 4.34
CA GLY A 196 1.29 8.68 3.81
C GLY A 196 1.23 8.09 2.40
N GLY A 197 0.03 7.67 1.99
CA GLY A 197 -0.24 7.04 0.69
C GLY A 197 0.00 5.53 0.66
N SER A 198 -0.42 4.90 -0.44
CA SER A 198 -0.25 3.46 -0.70
C SER A 198 0.57 3.27 -1.98
N LEU A 199 1.51 2.33 -1.97
CA LEU A 199 2.15 1.84 -3.20
C LEU A 199 1.16 0.95 -3.94
N THR A 200 0.73 1.36 -5.12
CA THR A 200 -0.27 0.64 -5.92
C THR A 200 0.34 -0.25 -7.01
N GLY A 201 1.63 -0.03 -7.34
CA GLY A 201 2.41 -0.86 -8.26
C GLY A 201 3.46 -1.73 -7.56
N SER A 202 4.05 -2.67 -8.30
CA SER A 202 5.13 -3.53 -7.80
C SER A 202 6.40 -2.73 -7.51
N VAL A 203 7.05 -3.02 -6.39
CA VAL A 203 8.40 -2.53 -6.10
C VAL A 203 9.41 -3.60 -6.48
N SER A 204 10.22 -3.32 -7.49
CA SER A 204 11.36 -4.17 -7.87
C SER A 204 12.66 -3.49 -7.44
N VAL A 205 13.52 -4.24 -6.77
CA VAL A 205 14.89 -3.84 -6.45
C VAL A 205 15.84 -4.63 -7.34
N ALA A 206 16.95 -4.01 -7.75
CA ALA A 206 17.97 -4.70 -8.55
C ALA A 206 18.47 -5.96 -7.82
N ASN A 207 18.88 -6.98 -8.58
CA ASN A 207 19.43 -8.21 -8.02
C ASN A 207 20.58 -7.90 -7.04
N ASN A 208 20.65 -8.65 -5.94
CA ASN A 208 21.60 -8.46 -4.84
C ASN A 208 21.48 -7.12 -4.11
N LYS A 209 20.34 -6.42 -4.27
CA LYS A 209 19.94 -5.29 -3.40
C LYS A 209 18.86 -5.74 -2.44
N SER A 210 18.90 -5.15 -1.24
CA SER A 210 18.07 -5.53 -0.10
C SER A 210 17.06 -4.43 0.20
N PHE A 211 15.92 -4.82 0.75
CA PHE A 211 15.12 -3.92 1.57
C PHE A 211 15.76 -3.82 2.96
N PHE A 212 16.19 -2.64 3.36
CA PHE A 212 16.86 -2.41 4.63
C PHE A 212 15.93 -1.77 5.66
N GLY A 213 16.03 -2.23 6.90
CA GLY A 213 15.49 -1.55 8.07
C GLY A 213 16.64 -1.05 8.94
N LYS A 214 16.47 0.10 9.59
CA LYS A 214 17.45 0.62 10.54
C LYS A 214 17.26 -0.07 11.90
N ASN A 215 18.34 -0.55 12.51
CA ASN A 215 18.31 -0.92 13.93
C ASN A 215 18.28 0.32 14.83
N THR A 216 18.18 0.13 16.15
CA THR A 216 18.17 1.22 17.13
C THR A 216 19.45 2.06 17.13
N GLY A 217 20.57 1.53 16.62
CA GLY A 217 21.82 2.25 16.42
C GLY A 217 21.98 2.89 15.03
N GLY A 218 20.95 2.88 14.18
CA GLY A 218 20.99 3.47 12.83
C GLY A 218 21.76 2.66 11.78
N THR A 219 22.18 1.44 12.10
CA THR A 219 22.80 0.52 11.13
C THR A 219 21.71 -0.18 10.32
N ASP A 220 21.97 -0.41 9.04
CA ASP A 220 21.06 -1.17 8.17
C ASP A 220 21.09 -2.67 8.50
N LEU A 221 19.90 -3.28 8.55
CA LEU A 221 19.66 -4.71 8.63
C LEU A 221 18.87 -5.15 7.40
N ASN A 222 19.31 -6.22 6.75
CA ASN A 222 18.58 -6.82 5.65
C ASN A 222 17.24 -7.40 6.14
N ILE A 223 16.13 -6.91 5.57
CA ILE A 223 14.80 -7.50 5.80
C ILE A 223 14.55 -8.60 4.77
N GLY A 224 14.90 -8.35 3.50
CA GLY A 224 14.79 -9.35 2.45
C GLY A 224 15.49 -8.93 1.15
N LYS A 225 16.00 -9.92 0.42
CA LYS A 225 16.70 -9.73 -0.87
C LYS A 225 16.62 -10.96 -1.75
N VAL A 226 16.90 -10.77 -3.04
CA VAL A 226 17.33 -11.84 -3.96
C VAL A 226 18.85 -11.81 -4.05
N THR A 227 19.51 -12.93 -3.77
CA THR A 227 20.98 -13.04 -3.84
C THR A 227 21.48 -13.04 -5.28
N THR A 228 22.80 -12.93 -5.48
CA THR A 228 23.42 -13.11 -6.80
C THR A 228 23.15 -14.49 -7.42
N SER A 229 22.82 -15.48 -6.59
CA SER A 229 22.44 -16.85 -7.00
C SER A 229 20.93 -17.01 -7.23
N ASN A 230 20.17 -15.93 -7.12
CA ASN A 230 18.70 -15.89 -7.20
C ASN A 230 17.96 -16.55 -6.03
N ASP A 231 18.61 -16.74 -4.88
CA ASP A 231 17.93 -17.20 -3.67
C ASP A 231 17.14 -16.06 -3.03
N VAL A 232 15.90 -16.33 -2.62
CA VAL A 232 15.11 -15.40 -1.81
C VAL A 232 15.52 -15.58 -0.34
N VAL A 233 16.08 -14.53 0.25
CA VAL A 233 16.51 -14.51 1.65
C VAL A 233 15.64 -13.54 2.44
N LEU A 234 15.14 -14.00 3.59
CA LEU A 234 14.43 -13.19 4.58
C LEU A 234 15.26 -13.10 5.86
N GLY A 235 15.62 -11.88 6.26
CA GLY A 235 16.40 -11.59 7.47
C GLY A 235 17.89 -11.27 7.26
N ASP A 236 18.58 -11.06 8.37
CA ASP A 236 20.00 -10.67 8.44
C ASP A 236 20.78 -11.53 9.44
N THR A 237 22.02 -11.88 9.12
CA THR A 237 22.92 -12.64 10.03
C THR A 237 23.21 -11.94 11.36
N LYS A 238 23.02 -10.62 11.43
CA LYS A 238 23.30 -9.78 12.61
C LYS A 238 22.07 -9.54 13.49
N ALA A 239 20.90 -10.07 13.12
CA ALA A 239 19.66 -9.85 13.85
C ALA A 239 18.78 -11.11 13.88
N LYS A 240 17.84 -11.16 14.84
CA LYS A 240 16.83 -12.22 14.87
C LYS A 240 15.73 -11.89 13.86
N THR A 241 15.37 -12.85 13.01
CA THR A 241 14.14 -12.79 12.22
C THR A 241 12.98 -13.27 13.07
N ILE A 242 11.95 -12.44 13.26
CA ILE A 242 10.74 -12.79 14.00
C ILE A 242 9.56 -12.75 13.03
N ILE A 243 8.86 -13.87 12.88
CA ILE A 243 7.63 -13.98 12.08
C ILE A 243 6.46 -14.13 13.06
N HIS A 244 5.59 -13.12 13.11
CA HIS A 244 4.40 -13.15 13.95
C HIS A 244 3.22 -13.77 13.20
N THR A 245 2.58 -14.77 13.81
CA THR A 245 1.30 -15.33 13.36
C THR A 245 0.23 -15.09 14.43
N ASN A 246 -1.04 -15.02 14.03
CA ASN A 246 -2.14 -14.82 14.97
C ASN A 246 -2.45 -16.07 15.82
N THR A 247 -2.14 -17.27 15.32
CA THR A 247 -2.28 -18.54 16.04
C THR A 247 -1.11 -19.49 15.72
N LYS A 248 -0.95 -20.54 16.53
CA LYS A 248 0.18 -21.49 16.45
C LYS A 248 0.27 -22.26 15.11
N LYS A 249 -0.86 -22.45 14.40
CA LYS A 249 -0.93 -23.28 13.18
C LYS A 249 -0.89 -22.50 11.86
N MET A 250 -0.70 -21.18 11.94
CA MET A 250 -0.87 -20.29 10.78
C MET A 250 0.42 -19.97 10.03
N LEU A 251 1.56 -20.50 10.49
CA LEU A 251 2.78 -20.48 9.67
C LEU A 251 2.72 -21.66 8.69
N ILE A 252 2.58 -21.34 7.41
CA ILE A 252 2.40 -22.31 6.32
C ILE A 252 3.57 -22.21 5.34
N PHE A 253 4.10 -23.35 4.93
CA PHE A 253 4.96 -23.49 3.77
C PHE A 253 4.12 -23.92 2.57
N ASN A 254 4.09 -23.14 1.49
CA ASN A 254 3.41 -23.50 0.25
C ASN A 254 4.46 -23.92 -0.80
N ASP A 255 4.27 -25.09 -1.41
CA ASP A 255 5.18 -25.64 -2.43
C ASP A 255 4.71 -25.38 -3.87
N GLY A 256 3.64 -24.59 -4.05
CA GLY A 256 2.98 -24.32 -5.32
C GLY A 256 1.70 -25.12 -5.54
N GLU A 257 1.47 -26.22 -4.80
CA GLU A 257 0.29 -27.08 -4.94
C GLU A 257 -0.47 -27.20 -3.61
N TYR A 258 0.25 -27.41 -2.50
CA TYR A 258 -0.32 -27.63 -1.18
C TYR A 258 0.24 -26.69 -0.12
N ASN A 259 -0.52 -26.55 0.96
CA ASN A 259 -0.16 -25.80 2.15
C ASN A 259 0.26 -26.77 3.25
N HIS A 260 1.53 -26.69 3.67
CA HIS A 260 2.12 -27.52 4.71
C HIS A 260 2.26 -26.74 6.01
N SER A 261 1.82 -27.32 7.12
CA SER A 261 2.03 -26.73 8.45
C SER A 261 3.52 -26.78 8.82
N VAL A 262 4.05 -25.67 9.32
CA VAL A 262 5.44 -25.62 9.81
C VAL A 262 5.50 -26.04 11.28
N TRP A 263 6.23 -27.11 11.56
CA TRP A 263 6.46 -27.61 12.91
C TRP A 263 7.61 -26.87 13.60
N HIS A 264 7.40 -26.45 14.84
CA HIS A 264 8.40 -25.79 15.67
C HIS A 264 8.16 -26.14 17.15
N THR A 265 9.11 -25.85 18.04
CA THR A 265 9.06 -26.27 19.46
C THR A 265 7.82 -25.84 20.25
N GLY A 266 7.08 -24.82 19.80
CA GLY A 266 5.82 -24.38 20.40
C GLY A 266 4.55 -25.07 19.85
N ASN A 267 4.73 -25.93 18.85
CA ASN A 267 3.72 -26.67 18.08
C ASN A 267 4.13 -28.15 17.93
N VAL A 268 5.06 -28.68 18.73
CA VAL A 268 5.36 -30.12 18.77
C VAL A 268 4.62 -30.73 19.96
N GLY A 269 3.81 -31.79 19.74
CA GLY A 269 3.10 -32.51 20.80
C GLY A 269 1.64 -32.84 20.49
N ALA A 270 0.85 -33.14 21.52
CA ALA A 270 -0.60 -33.33 21.37
C ALA A 270 -1.25 -32.09 20.74
N GLU A 271 -2.25 -32.29 19.87
CA GLU A 271 -2.93 -31.24 19.09
C GLU A 271 -2.13 -30.59 17.97
N SER A 272 -0.84 -30.91 17.83
CA SER A 272 -0.01 -30.48 16.71
C SER A 272 -0.65 -30.95 15.39
N GLY A 273 -1.09 -32.21 15.33
CA GLY A 273 -1.46 -32.94 14.11
C GLY A 273 -0.33 -33.85 13.63
N LEU A 274 0.82 -33.82 14.31
CA LEU A 274 1.94 -34.74 14.15
C LEU A 274 1.75 -35.89 15.15
N ASP A 275 1.45 -37.08 14.64
CA ASP A 275 1.35 -38.31 15.43
C ASP A 275 2.76 -38.89 15.74
N ALA A 276 3.69 -38.05 16.22
CA ALA A 276 5.08 -38.48 16.50
C ALA A 276 5.18 -39.54 17.62
N ASP A 277 4.16 -39.63 18.47
CA ASP A 277 4.09 -40.60 19.57
C ASP A 277 3.57 -41.98 19.14
N LYS A 278 3.14 -42.13 17.87
CA LYS A 278 2.73 -43.43 17.31
C LYS A 278 3.86 -44.02 16.47
N LEU A 279 4.22 -45.27 16.77
CA LEU A 279 5.07 -46.07 15.89
C LEU A 279 4.14 -46.94 15.04
N ASP A 280 4.19 -46.75 13.71
CA ASP A 280 3.32 -47.44 12.74
C ASP A 280 1.81 -47.35 13.07
N GLY A 281 1.38 -46.22 13.65
CA GLY A 281 -0.02 -45.97 14.02
C GLY A 281 -0.44 -46.58 15.36
N LEU A 282 0.44 -47.30 16.05
CA LEU A 282 0.19 -47.88 17.37
C LEU A 282 0.78 -47.00 18.48
N GLN A 283 0.02 -46.88 19.56
CA GLN A 283 0.49 -46.23 20.79
C GLN A 283 1.59 -47.07 21.44
N ALA A 284 2.54 -46.41 22.15
CA ALA A 284 3.60 -47.10 22.88
C ALA A 284 3.08 -48.16 23.87
N SER A 285 1.87 -47.96 24.42
CA SER A 285 1.19 -48.90 25.31
C SER A 285 0.79 -50.23 24.66
N SER A 286 0.83 -50.33 23.33
CA SER A 286 0.53 -51.56 22.58
C SER A 286 1.73 -52.50 22.46
N PHE A 287 2.94 -52.06 22.81
CA PHE A 287 4.16 -52.85 22.68
C PHE A 287 4.64 -53.38 24.04
N ALA A 288 5.23 -54.58 24.02
CA ALA A 288 5.91 -55.13 25.20
C ALA A 288 7.22 -54.38 25.44
N ARG A 289 7.45 -53.98 26.69
CA ARG A 289 8.69 -53.34 27.13
C ARG A 289 9.76 -54.39 27.42
N VAL A 290 11.02 -54.05 27.21
CA VAL A 290 12.18 -54.91 27.51
C VAL A 290 13.00 -54.43 28.71
N ASP A 291 12.76 -53.20 29.17
CA ASP A 291 13.46 -52.52 30.27
C ASP A 291 12.75 -52.63 31.63
N VAL A 292 11.49 -53.05 31.63
CA VAL A 292 10.67 -53.29 32.84
C VAL A 292 9.75 -54.49 32.63
N GLU A 293 9.19 -55.00 33.72
CA GLU A 293 8.17 -56.04 33.69
C GLU A 293 6.91 -55.59 32.93
N PRO A 294 6.54 -56.27 31.82
CA PRO A 294 5.31 -55.95 31.09
C PRO A 294 4.08 -56.53 31.81
N ASN A 295 3.02 -55.74 31.90
CA ASN A 295 1.72 -56.19 32.42
C ASN A 295 0.70 -56.32 31.27
N PHE A 296 0.53 -57.55 30.78
CA PHE A 296 -0.50 -57.85 29.78
C PHE A 296 -1.86 -57.98 30.47
N LYS A 297 -2.80 -57.10 30.11
CA LYS A 297 -4.19 -57.14 30.62
C LYS A 297 -5.06 -58.19 29.92
N GLU A 298 -4.58 -58.70 28.80
CA GLU A 298 -5.26 -59.68 27.96
C GLU A 298 -4.38 -60.93 27.79
N ASN A 299 -4.98 -62.00 27.27
CA ASN A 299 -4.27 -63.25 27.03
C ASN A 299 -3.14 -63.08 26.00
N LEU A 300 -2.01 -63.70 26.29
CA LEU A 300 -0.90 -63.84 25.36
C LEU A 300 -1.11 -65.07 24.46
N ILE A 301 -1.53 -64.88 23.21
CA ILE A 301 -1.91 -65.95 22.27
C ILE A 301 -0.82 -66.17 21.20
N MET A 302 -0.28 -67.40 21.12
CA MET A 302 0.63 -67.80 20.03
C MET A 302 -0.16 -68.51 18.93
N THR A 303 0.07 -68.10 17.68
CA THR A 303 -0.52 -68.72 16.49
C THR A 303 0.57 -69.25 15.56
N GLN A 304 0.19 -69.99 14.51
CA GLN A 304 1.13 -70.48 13.49
C GLN A 304 2.24 -71.41 14.03
N GLY A 305 1.92 -72.22 15.04
CA GLY A 305 2.87 -73.18 15.64
C GLY A 305 4.05 -72.51 16.35
N LYS A 306 3.87 -71.28 16.86
CA LYS A 306 4.86 -70.60 17.70
C LYS A 306 4.68 -70.95 19.16
N ASP A 307 5.79 -70.93 19.89
CA ASP A 307 5.86 -71.30 21.30
C ASP A 307 6.25 -70.11 22.18
N ILE A 308 5.85 -70.15 23.45
CA ILE A 308 6.44 -69.33 24.50
C ILE A 308 7.69 -70.08 24.99
N ILE A 309 8.87 -69.52 24.73
CA ILE A 309 10.15 -70.16 25.08
C ILE A 309 10.78 -69.41 26.25
N LEU A 310 10.86 -70.09 27.40
CA LEU A 310 11.73 -69.70 28.50
C LEU A 310 13.12 -70.29 28.19
N ARG A 311 14.14 -69.44 28.04
CA ARG A 311 15.47 -69.84 27.56
C ARG A 311 16.57 -69.44 28.54
N ALA A 312 17.36 -70.43 28.94
CA ALA A 312 18.55 -70.22 29.76
C ALA A 312 19.69 -69.64 28.90
N PRO A 313 20.59 -68.82 29.49
CA PRO A 313 21.87 -68.50 28.87
C PRO A 313 22.68 -69.77 28.56
N ALA A 314 23.57 -69.69 27.57
CA ALA A 314 24.45 -70.81 27.22
C ALA A 314 25.24 -71.29 28.45
N GLY A 315 25.19 -72.60 28.74
CA GLY A 315 25.85 -73.21 29.90
C GLY A 315 25.01 -73.22 31.18
N SER A 316 23.78 -72.70 31.18
CA SER A 316 22.83 -72.77 32.30
C SER A 316 21.62 -73.63 31.95
N MET A 317 21.04 -74.29 32.96
CA MET A 317 19.73 -74.96 32.85
C MET A 317 18.58 -74.14 33.45
N ASN A 318 18.88 -72.98 34.03
CA ASN A 318 17.86 -72.08 34.58
C ASN A 318 17.25 -71.24 33.45
N SER A 319 16.16 -71.75 32.87
CA SER A 319 15.49 -71.15 31.71
C SER A 319 14.54 -70.01 32.05
N GLY A 320 14.37 -69.69 33.33
CA GLY A 320 13.22 -68.94 33.82
C GLY A 320 12.02 -69.85 34.05
N ASP A 321 11.06 -69.33 34.81
CA ASP A 321 9.98 -70.12 35.41
C ASP A 321 8.62 -69.58 34.98
N LEU A 322 7.62 -70.47 34.91
CA LEU A 322 6.23 -70.04 34.93
C LEU A 322 5.77 -69.96 36.39
N VAL A 323 5.63 -68.74 36.90
CA VAL A 323 5.22 -68.48 38.29
C VAL A 323 3.75 -68.11 38.33
N PHE A 324 3.01 -68.75 39.23
CA PHE A 324 1.66 -68.36 39.60
C PHE A 324 1.74 -67.61 40.94
N ALA A 325 1.30 -66.35 40.96
CA ALA A 325 1.37 -65.49 42.14
C ALA A 325 0.01 -64.84 42.45
N GLU A 326 -0.24 -64.55 43.73
CA GLU A 326 -1.38 -63.75 44.17
C GLU A 326 -1.14 -62.25 43.95
N GLY A 327 -2.19 -61.42 44.05
CA GLY A 327 -2.09 -59.96 43.84
C GLY A 327 -1.16 -59.22 44.81
N GLY A 328 -0.72 -59.85 45.90
CA GLY A 328 0.31 -59.38 46.83
C GLY A 328 1.73 -59.84 46.50
N ASN A 329 1.95 -60.46 45.33
CA ASN A 329 3.21 -61.04 44.87
C ASN A 329 3.70 -62.28 45.65
N GLY A 330 2.84 -62.90 46.46
CA GLY A 330 3.11 -64.21 47.04
C GLY A 330 3.05 -65.30 45.98
N GLU A 331 4.09 -66.12 45.86
CA GLU A 331 4.05 -67.30 44.99
C GLU A 331 3.04 -68.32 45.54
N ILE A 332 2.15 -68.80 44.67
CA ILE A 332 1.17 -69.84 44.98
C ILE A 332 1.43 -71.15 44.20
N GLY A 333 2.32 -71.12 43.21
CA GLY A 333 2.79 -72.29 42.49
C GLY A 333 3.79 -71.94 41.39
N ARG A 334 4.49 -72.96 40.88
CA ARG A 334 5.53 -72.77 39.86
C ARG A 334 5.74 -74.00 39.00
N VAL A 335 6.05 -73.78 37.73
CA VAL A 335 6.58 -74.80 36.80
C VAL A 335 7.93 -74.34 36.30
N PHE A 336 8.98 -75.14 36.53
CA PHE A 336 10.36 -74.75 36.23
C PHE A 336 11.27 -75.94 35.98
N VAL A 337 12.47 -75.67 35.47
CA VAL A 337 13.55 -76.65 35.36
C VAL A 337 14.55 -76.39 36.48
N ASN A 338 14.80 -77.37 37.35
CA ASN A 338 15.76 -77.21 38.43
C ASN A 338 17.22 -77.37 37.95
N GLU A 339 18.19 -77.13 38.83
CA GLU A 339 19.64 -77.20 38.52
C GLU A 339 20.10 -78.59 38.01
N SER A 340 19.32 -79.65 38.28
CA SER A 340 19.58 -81.01 37.79
C SER A 340 18.97 -81.31 36.42
N GLY A 341 18.24 -80.36 35.82
CA GLY A 341 17.56 -80.53 34.53
C GLY A 341 16.22 -81.25 34.63
N SER A 342 15.67 -81.41 35.83
CA SER A 342 14.35 -82.01 36.04
C SER A 342 13.26 -80.95 35.87
N LEU A 343 12.19 -81.28 35.14
CA LEU A 343 10.98 -80.46 35.10
C LEU A 343 10.21 -80.66 36.41
N VAL A 344 9.93 -79.56 37.11
CA VAL A 344 9.31 -79.55 38.43
C VAL A 344 7.99 -78.81 38.37
N MET A 345 6.96 -79.40 38.98
CA MET A 345 5.67 -78.77 39.27
C MET A 345 5.54 -78.64 40.79
N ARG A 346 5.39 -77.41 41.27
CA ARG A 346 5.36 -77.07 42.70
C ARG A 346 4.11 -76.27 43.07
N SER A 347 3.52 -76.59 44.22
CA SER A 347 2.46 -75.79 44.85
C SER A 347 3.01 -74.92 45.98
N GLN A 348 2.25 -73.90 46.42
CA GLN A 348 2.64 -72.96 47.48
C GLN A 348 3.19 -73.61 48.74
N TYR A 349 2.58 -74.71 49.18
CA TYR A 349 2.79 -75.19 50.55
C TYR A 349 3.62 -76.45 50.65
N TYR A 350 3.53 -77.45 49.76
CA TYR A 350 4.31 -78.69 49.91
C TYR A 350 4.40 -79.50 48.60
N GLY A 351 5.49 -80.26 48.48
CA GLY A 351 5.65 -81.43 47.60
C GLY A 351 5.85 -81.15 46.12
N ASP A 352 7.04 -81.45 45.62
CA ASP A 352 7.32 -81.40 44.19
C ASP A 352 6.88 -82.68 43.47
N MET A 353 6.23 -82.54 42.32
CA MET A 353 6.22 -83.58 41.28
C MET A 353 7.32 -83.26 40.27
N LYS A 354 8.22 -84.23 40.03
CA LYS A 354 9.39 -84.04 39.16
C LYS A 354 9.39 -85.08 38.05
N VAL A 355 9.57 -84.63 36.82
CA VAL A 355 10.03 -85.47 35.71
C VAL A 355 11.53 -85.24 35.59
N ARG A 356 12.31 -86.25 35.98
CA ARG A 356 13.77 -86.18 35.93
C ARG A 356 14.26 -86.24 34.48
N TYR A 357 15.48 -85.77 34.27
CA TYR A 357 16.13 -85.80 32.95
C TYR A 357 16.33 -87.22 32.40
N ASP A 358 16.33 -88.24 33.25
CA ASP A 358 16.39 -89.66 32.89
C ASP A 358 15.01 -90.30 32.68
N GLY A 359 13.94 -89.50 32.72
CA GLY A 359 12.56 -89.93 32.46
C GLY A 359 11.80 -90.46 33.67
N VAL A 360 12.44 -90.56 34.85
CA VAL A 360 11.79 -91.03 36.07
C VAL A 360 10.88 -89.94 36.65
N ILE A 361 9.62 -90.32 36.95
CA ILE A 361 8.66 -89.43 37.60
C ILE A 361 8.67 -89.70 39.11
N THR A 362 8.81 -88.65 39.91
CA THR A 362 8.83 -88.72 41.39
C THR A 362 7.84 -87.72 41.99
N SER A 363 7.29 -88.07 43.16
CA SER A 363 6.47 -87.17 43.99
C SER A 363 6.92 -87.28 45.44
N GLU A 364 7.06 -86.16 46.13
CA GLU A 364 7.49 -86.11 47.53
C GLU A 364 6.41 -86.59 48.52
N HIS A 365 5.13 -86.50 48.15
CA HIS A 365 3.99 -86.88 49.02
C HIS A 365 3.09 -87.96 48.43
N GLY A 366 3.57 -88.67 47.41
CA GLY A 366 2.81 -89.71 46.71
C GLY A 366 1.90 -89.16 45.60
N MET A 367 1.10 -90.04 44.98
CA MET A 367 0.17 -89.69 43.90
C MET A 367 -1.24 -90.15 44.30
N GLU A 368 -2.19 -89.22 44.36
CA GLU A 368 -3.61 -89.52 44.58
C GLU A 368 -4.35 -89.48 43.24
N PHE A 369 -5.04 -90.57 42.91
CA PHE A 369 -5.96 -90.64 41.79
C PHE A 369 -7.38 -90.71 42.36
N ASN A 370 -8.19 -89.68 42.11
CA ASN A 370 -9.54 -89.59 42.66
C ASN A 370 -10.53 -88.99 41.65
N SER A 371 -11.44 -89.83 41.17
CA SER A 371 -12.55 -89.43 40.33
C SER A 371 -13.82 -89.51 41.17
N LYS A 372 -14.47 -88.36 41.37
CA LYS A 372 -15.67 -88.26 42.22
C LYS A 372 -16.81 -89.16 41.75
N THR A 373 -16.86 -89.50 40.45
CA THR A 373 -18.02 -90.15 39.84
C THR A 373 -17.67 -91.32 38.90
N LYS A 374 -16.39 -91.63 38.68
CA LYS A 374 -15.96 -92.70 37.77
C LYS A 374 -14.86 -93.56 38.40
N GLU A 375 -14.52 -94.64 37.73
CA GLU A 375 -13.32 -95.43 38.02
C GLU A 375 -12.06 -94.57 37.88
N THR A 376 -11.12 -94.78 38.79
CA THR A 376 -9.74 -94.29 38.68
C THR A 376 -8.81 -95.47 38.55
N ASP A 377 -7.85 -95.40 37.64
CA ASP A 377 -6.96 -96.51 37.34
C ASP A 377 -5.52 -96.09 37.05
N LEU A 378 -4.61 -97.01 37.35
CA LEU A 378 -3.24 -97.01 36.85
C LEU A 378 -3.11 -98.18 35.88
N LYS A 379 -3.10 -97.86 34.58
CA LYS A 379 -2.99 -98.83 33.49
C LYS A 379 -1.57 -98.95 32.96
N PHE A 380 -1.15 -100.18 32.73
CA PHE A 380 0.05 -100.52 31.98
C PHE A 380 -0.38 -101.15 30.66
N ARG A 381 0.14 -100.63 29.55
CA ARG A 381 -0.15 -101.09 28.19
C ARG A 381 1.16 -101.52 27.54
N ALA A 382 1.15 -102.61 26.78
CA ALA A 382 2.32 -103.01 25.99
C ALA A 382 2.52 -102.13 24.74
N ASP A 383 1.42 -101.68 24.13
CA ASP A 383 1.41 -100.83 22.94
C ASP A 383 0.07 -100.07 22.78
N ASP A 384 -0.07 -99.33 21.67
CA ASP A 384 -1.24 -98.50 21.37
C ASP A 384 -2.51 -99.28 21.03
N ASN A 385 -2.44 -100.60 20.78
CA ASN A 385 -3.59 -101.48 20.51
C ASN A 385 -4.05 -102.28 21.74
N ASP A 386 -3.17 -102.53 22.71
CA ASP A 386 -3.51 -103.17 23.98
C ASP A 386 -4.40 -102.24 24.83
N ARG A 387 -5.51 -102.71 25.41
CA ARG A 387 -6.35 -101.85 26.29
C ARG A 387 -5.77 -101.71 27.70
N GLY A 388 -4.74 -102.49 28.02
CA GLY A 388 -3.97 -102.45 29.24
C GLY A 388 -4.55 -103.28 30.38
N MET A 389 -3.70 -103.48 31.38
CA MET A 389 -4.05 -104.09 32.67
C MET A 389 -3.47 -103.26 33.81
N GLY A 390 -4.05 -103.35 35.00
CA GLY A 390 -3.57 -102.54 36.11
C GLY A 390 -4.56 -102.39 37.25
N PHE A 391 -4.21 -101.50 38.17
CA PHE A 391 -4.98 -101.28 39.38
C PHE A 391 -6.10 -100.30 39.11
N TYR A 392 -7.29 -100.60 39.61
CA TYR A 392 -8.43 -99.70 39.51
C TYR A 392 -9.09 -99.53 40.87
N MET A 393 -9.82 -98.42 41.00
CA MET A 393 -10.77 -98.15 42.07
C MET A 393 -12.07 -97.66 41.43
N ASN A 394 -13.11 -98.47 41.51
CA ASN A 394 -14.44 -98.09 41.09
C ASN A 394 -15.15 -97.38 42.24
N ASN A 395 -15.39 -96.08 42.08
CA ASN A 395 -15.96 -95.28 43.16
C ASN A 395 -17.45 -95.59 43.44
N ASN A 396 -18.18 -96.12 42.45
CA ASN A 396 -19.60 -96.46 42.61
C ASN A 396 -19.77 -97.76 43.41
N THR A 397 -19.01 -98.80 43.05
CA THR A 397 -19.06 -100.09 43.76
C THR A 397 -18.12 -100.13 44.97
N ARG A 398 -17.31 -99.08 45.18
CA ARG A 398 -16.24 -99.02 46.20
C ARG A 398 -15.24 -100.16 46.12
N GLN A 399 -15.12 -100.76 44.94
CA GLN A 399 -14.28 -101.91 44.67
C GLN A 399 -12.91 -101.47 44.15
N MET A 400 -11.84 -101.98 44.76
CA MET A 400 -10.47 -101.84 44.28
C MET A 400 -9.96 -103.19 43.78
N GLY A 401 -9.19 -103.24 42.70
CA GLY A 401 -8.63 -104.50 42.24
C GLY A 401 -7.63 -104.40 41.10
N LEU A 402 -7.21 -105.57 40.61
CA LEU A 402 -6.42 -105.71 39.39
C LEU A 402 -7.34 -106.23 38.27
N TYR A 403 -7.46 -105.45 37.21
CA TYR A 403 -8.33 -105.73 36.09
C TYR A 403 -7.58 -105.61 34.76
N ASP A 404 -8.00 -106.43 33.79
CA ASP A 404 -7.48 -106.47 32.43
C ASP A 404 -8.61 -106.04 31.49
N TRP A 405 -8.52 -104.78 31.03
CA TRP A 405 -9.53 -104.15 30.18
C TRP A 405 -9.50 -104.70 28.75
N HIS A 406 -8.43 -105.38 28.34
CA HIS A 406 -8.34 -106.00 27.02
C HIS A 406 -9.17 -107.27 26.96
N ASN A 407 -9.07 -108.11 27.99
CA ASN A 407 -9.75 -109.39 28.06
C ASN A 407 -11.02 -109.39 28.93
N ASP A 408 -11.42 -108.23 29.45
CA ASP A 408 -12.61 -108.03 30.30
C ASP A 408 -12.67 -109.02 31.48
N ARG A 409 -11.63 -109.02 32.32
CA ARG A 409 -11.52 -109.99 33.42
C ARG A 409 -10.86 -109.40 34.66
N PHE A 410 -11.36 -109.81 35.81
CA PHE A 410 -10.77 -109.52 37.12
C PHE A 410 -9.76 -110.61 37.51
N PHE A 411 -8.65 -110.20 38.10
CA PHE A 411 -7.73 -111.13 38.76
C PHE A 411 -8.06 -111.24 40.25
N PHE A 412 -8.14 -110.09 40.91
CA PHE A 412 -8.62 -109.97 42.27
C PHE A 412 -9.32 -108.62 42.45
N ALA A 413 -10.23 -108.58 43.42
CA ALA A 413 -10.77 -107.32 43.92
C ALA A 413 -11.05 -107.41 45.42
N THR A 414 -11.18 -106.25 46.04
CA THR A 414 -11.62 -106.07 47.42
C THR A 414 -12.66 -104.95 47.42
N ASP A 415 -13.69 -105.09 48.24
CA ASP A 415 -14.63 -104.01 48.51
C ASP A 415 -14.19 -103.33 49.80
N ARG A 416 -14.17 -102.00 49.86
CA ARG A 416 -13.89 -101.29 51.13
C ARG A 416 -14.81 -101.71 52.28
N ASN A 417 -16.00 -102.23 51.98
CA ASN A 417 -16.95 -102.70 52.99
C ASN A 417 -16.71 -104.16 53.41
N GLU A 418 -15.89 -104.92 52.68
CA GLU A 418 -15.53 -106.31 53.00
C GLU A 418 -14.06 -106.40 53.38
N SER A 419 -13.75 -106.90 54.58
CA SER A 419 -12.36 -107.18 54.99
C SER A 419 -11.81 -108.47 54.32
N SER A 420 -12.06 -108.64 53.03
CA SER A 420 -11.74 -109.83 52.25
C SER A 420 -11.12 -109.46 50.89
N VAL A 421 -10.33 -110.38 50.33
CA VAL A 421 -9.85 -110.31 48.95
C VAL A 421 -10.52 -111.42 48.17
N HIS A 422 -11.25 -111.06 47.12
CA HIS A 422 -11.92 -112.00 46.25
C HIS A 422 -11.05 -112.29 45.02
N PHE A 423 -10.69 -113.55 44.83
CA PHE A 423 -9.99 -114.02 43.64
C PHE A 423 -11.02 -114.59 42.65
N PHE A 424 -11.09 -114.02 41.44
CA PHE A 424 -12.06 -114.42 40.42
C PHE A 424 -11.60 -115.60 39.56
N ASN A 425 -10.33 -115.98 39.72
CA ASN A 425 -9.72 -117.08 38.99
C ASN A 425 -8.96 -117.98 39.99
N GLN A 426 -7.99 -118.73 39.53
CA GLN A 426 -7.21 -119.65 40.37
C GLN A 426 -6.07 -118.96 41.13
N ILE A 427 -5.91 -119.30 42.41
CA ILE A 427 -4.71 -118.99 43.20
C ILE A 427 -3.66 -120.06 42.91
N LYS A 428 -2.43 -119.64 42.59
CA LYS A 428 -1.28 -120.56 42.46
C LYS A 428 -0.27 -120.32 43.57
N ILE A 429 0.10 -121.37 44.30
CA ILE A 429 1.13 -121.39 45.34
C ILE A 429 2.26 -122.29 44.83
N GLN A 430 3.47 -121.74 44.64
CA GLN A 430 4.62 -122.45 44.06
C GLN A 430 4.29 -123.18 42.73
N GLY A 431 3.47 -122.54 41.90
CA GLY A 431 3.03 -123.09 40.62
C GLY A 431 1.89 -124.12 40.71
N LYS A 432 1.50 -124.55 41.92
CA LYS A 432 0.37 -125.47 42.17
C LYS A 432 -0.91 -124.70 42.46
N ARG A 433 -2.04 -125.21 42.02
CA ARG A 433 -3.34 -124.54 42.17
C ARG A 433 -3.98 -124.88 43.51
N LEU A 434 -4.56 -123.86 44.14
CA LEU A 434 -5.44 -124.04 45.28
C LEU A 434 -6.89 -123.96 44.79
N HIS A 435 -7.63 -125.04 44.99
CA HIS A 435 -9.05 -125.14 44.66
C HIS A 435 -9.86 -125.20 45.95
N ILE A 436 -10.80 -124.29 46.12
CA ILE A 436 -11.75 -124.28 47.24
C ILE A 436 -13.15 -124.27 46.63
N ARG A 437 -13.77 -125.45 46.52
CA ARG A 437 -15.04 -125.66 45.80
C ARG A 437 -15.65 -127.02 46.16
N SER A 438 -16.96 -127.18 46.01
CA SER A 438 -17.68 -128.40 46.41
C SER A 438 -17.44 -129.61 45.49
N ASP A 439 -17.05 -129.38 44.24
CA ASP A 439 -16.79 -130.40 43.21
C ASP A 439 -15.30 -130.58 42.92
N ALA A 440 -14.89 -131.80 42.55
CA ALA A 440 -13.49 -132.10 42.26
C ALA A 440 -13.00 -131.28 41.05
N PRO A 441 -11.87 -130.56 41.16
CA PRO A 441 -11.39 -129.71 40.09
C PRO A 441 -11.01 -130.51 38.83
N SER A 442 -11.54 -130.11 37.68
CA SER A 442 -11.18 -130.69 36.38
C SER A 442 -9.80 -130.21 35.93
N GLY A 443 -8.91 -131.15 35.60
CA GLY A 443 -7.54 -130.85 35.16
C GLY A 443 -6.54 -130.52 36.29
N ALA A 444 -6.79 -131.00 37.51
CA ALA A 444 -5.84 -130.90 38.62
C ALA A 444 -4.52 -131.62 38.28
N SER A 445 -3.40 -130.96 38.57
CA SER A 445 -2.06 -131.52 38.43
C SER A 445 -1.55 -132.08 39.76
N VAL A 446 -0.56 -132.97 39.71
CA VAL A 446 0.09 -133.49 40.92
C VAL A 446 0.63 -132.32 41.76
N GLY A 447 0.19 -132.25 43.03
CA GLY A 447 0.56 -131.20 43.98
C GLY A 447 -0.44 -130.04 44.07
N ASP A 448 -1.50 -130.02 43.26
CA ASP A 448 -2.62 -129.12 43.47
C ASP A 448 -3.38 -129.51 44.74
N VAL A 449 -3.85 -128.52 45.49
CA VAL A 449 -4.57 -128.70 46.75
C VAL A 449 -6.04 -128.39 46.50
N TRP A 450 -6.91 -129.35 46.79
CA TRP A 450 -8.36 -129.15 46.75
C TRP A 450 -8.92 -129.27 48.16
N ILE A 451 -9.54 -128.19 48.62
CA ILE A 451 -10.33 -128.16 49.84
C ILE A 451 -11.79 -128.18 49.42
N GLN A 452 -12.45 -129.30 49.68
CA GLN A 452 -13.88 -129.43 49.44
C GLN A 452 -14.62 -128.65 50.54
N VAL A 453 -15.40 -127.64 50.13
CA VAL A 453 -16.23 -126.80 51.02
C VAL A 453 -17.68 -126.86 50.63
#